data_AF-A0A1B1YKA9-F1
#
_entry.id   AF-A0A1B1YKA9-F1
#
_cell.length_a   1.000
_cell.length_b   1.000
_cell.length_c   1.000
_cell.angle_alpha   90.00
_cell.angle_beta   90.00
_cell.angle_gamma   90.00
#
_symmetry.space_group_name_H-M   'P 1'
#
loop_
_entity.id
_entity.type
_entity.pdbx_description
1 polymer ?
#
loop_
_entity_poly.entity_id
_entity_poly.type
_entity_poly.pdbx_seq_one_letter_code
_entity_poly.pdbx_strand_id
1 'polypeptide(L)'
;MIKVVFGTKGVGKTKYLIEDAHSIVDNIHGHVIFIDSDDELITALRHEIRFVNIKEFNIENLSSFYGFICGLIASDYDIAALYIDRLDLIAEPNPDYQLFFEKIKELHDRFNIRLVFSISGNIKDIPDFITKEYAL
;
A
#
# COMPACT_ATOMS: atom_id res chain seq x y z
N MET A 1 6.84 2.10 -9.82
CA MET A 1 7.68 1.73 -8.65
C MET A 1 6.83 0.91 -7.70
N ILE A 2 7.38 -0.19 -7.18
CA ILE A 2 6.78 -0.99 -6.11
C ILE A 2 7.75 -1.01 -4.94
N LYS A 3 7.31 -0.56 -3.75
CA LYS A 3 8.16 -0.42 -2.56
C LYS A 3 7.49 -1.03 -1.33
N VAL A 4 8.28 -1.68 -0.49
CA VAL A 4 7.91 -2.14 0.86
C VAL A 4 8.78 -1.41 1.88
N VAL A 5 8.13 -0.70 2.80
CA VAL A 5 8.73 -0.09 3.99
C VAL A 5 8.56 -1.04 5.16
N PHE A 6 9.65 -1.43 5.80
CA PHE A 6 9.64 -2.46 6.84
C PHE A 6 10.37 -2.04 8.11
N GLY A 7 10.07 -2.75 9.20
CA GLY A 7 10.63 -2.49 10.53
C GLY A 7 9.69 -2.91 11.66
N THR A 8 10.16 -2.84 12.90
CA THR A 8 9.37 -3.22 14.08
C THR A 8 8.19 -2.25 14.30
N LYS A 9 7.24 -2.65 15.17
CA LYS A 9 6.12 -1.77 15.54
C LYS A 9 6.67 -0.50 16.23
N GLY A 10 6.17 0.66 15.81
CA GLY A 10 6.55 1.96 16.40
C GLY A 10 7.76 2.66 15.78
N VAL A 11 8.45 2.04 14.81
CA VAL A 11 9.66 2.61 14.16
C VAL A 11 9.37 3.63 13.05
N GLY A 12 8.14 4.15 12.95
CA GLY A 12 7.82 5.23 12.02
C GLY A 12 7.40 4.83 10.59
N LYS A 13 7.13 3.56 10.30
CA LYS A 13 6.66 3.10 8.96
C LYS A 13 5.48 3.91 8.41
N THR A 14 4.41 4.07 9.20
CA THR A 14 3.22 4.83 8.82
C THR A 14 3.56 6.29 8.50
N LYS A 15 4.42 6.91 9.32
CA LYS A 15 4.89 8.28 9.10
C LYS A 15 5.67 8.40 7.78
N TYR A 16 6.55 7.44 7.47
CA TYR A 16 7.26 7.40 6.20
C TYR A 16 6.29 7.36 5.01
N LEU A 17 5.27 6.50 5.05
CA LEU A 17 4.28 6.39 3.97
C LEU A 17 3.53 7.73 3.77
N ILE A 18 3.13 8.39 4.87
CA ILE A 18 2.45 9.69 4.83
C ILE A 18 3.36 10.76 4.22
N GLU A 19 4.62 10.83 4.65
CA GLU A 19 5.60 11.80 4.13
C GLU A 19 5.89 11.57 2.64
N ASP A 20 6.04 10.31 2.22
CA ASP A 20 6.23 9.97 0.79
C ASP A 20 4.98 10.36 -0.03
N ALA A 21 3.77 10.07 0.46
CA ALA A 21 2.53 10.48 -0.19
C ALA A 21 2.40 12.01 -0.32
N HIS A 22 2.72 12.75 0.74
CA HIS A 22 2.72 14.22 0.73
C HIS A 22 3.74 14.79 -0.24
N SER A 23 4.91 14.14 -0.39
CA SER A 23 5.97 14.61 -1.28
C SER A 23 5.63 14.53 -2.76
N ILE A 24 4.75 13.58 -3.14
CA ILE A 24 4.40 13.35 -4.54
C ILE A 24 3.12 14.05 -4.96
N VAL A 25 2.21 14.35 -4.03
CA VAL A 25 0.83 14.76 -4.38
C VAL A 25 0.76 16.06 -5.19
N ASP A 26 1.74 16.96 -5.03
CA ASP A 26 1.80 18.21 -5.80
C ASP A 26 2.31 18.03 -7.24
N ASN A 27 3.02 16.94 -7.50
CA ASN A 27 3.74 16.73 -8.77
C ASN A 27 3.24 15.52 -9.56
N ILE A 28 2.34 14.72 -8.98
CA ILE A 28 1.80 13.55 -9.63
C ILE A 28 0.52 13.92 -10.39
N HIS A 29 0.42 13.44 -11.63
CA HIS A 29 -0.81 13.56 -12.41
C HIS A 29 -1.70 12.36 -12.14
N GLY A 30 -2.75 12.56 -11.35
CA GLY A 30 -3.74 11.53 -11.01
C GLY A 30 -4.03 11.48 -9.52
N HIS A 31 -4.83 10.49 -9.12
CA HIS A 31 -5.28 10.33 -7.75
C HIS A 31 -4.27 9.57 -6.88
N VAL A 32 -4.03 10.08 -5.67
CA VAL A 32 -3.26 9.41 -4.63
C VAL A 32 -4.22 8.87 -3.60
N ILE A 33 -4.15 7.56 -3.34
CA ILE A 33 -5.00 6.90 -2.36
C ILE A 33 -4.13 6.30 -1.25
N PHE A 34 -4.55 6.53 -0.01
CA PHE A 34 -3.96 5.95 1.19
C PHE A 34 -4.97 4.98 1.82
N ILE A 35 -4.56 3.72 1.97
CA ILE A 35 -5.35 2.63 2.51
C ILE A 35 -4.79 2.29 3.89
N ASP A 36 -5.65 2.34 4.91
CA ASP A 36 -5.37 1.84 6.26
C ASP A 36 -6.59 1.08 6.79
N SER A 37 -6.41 0.42 7.92
CA SER A 37 -7.46 -0.18 8.74
C SER A 37 -7.89 0.72 9.92
N ASP A 38 -7.36 1.94 10.05
CA ASP A 38 -7.63 2.84 11.18
C ASP A 38 -7.85 4.29 10.72
N ASP A 39 -8.94 4.90 11.19
CA ASP A 39 -9.36 6.25 10.82
C ASP A 39 -8.50 7.35 11.46
N GLU A 40 -7.65 7.00 12.43
CA GLU A 40 -6.74 7.94 13.10
C GLU A 40 -5.88 8.75 12.12
N LEU A 41 -5.54 8.16 10.96
CA LEU A 41 -4.66 8.79 9.97
C LEU A 41 -5.34 9.83 9.08
N ILE A 42 -6.67 9.90 9.03
CA ILE A 42 -7.39 10.86 8.15
C ILE A 42 -6.93 12.30 8.42
N THR A 43 -6.72 12.64 9.71
CA THR A 43 -6.31 13.99 10.11
C THR A 43 -4.86 14.33 9.78
N ALA A 44 -4.02 13.32 9.50
CA ALA A 44 -2.63 13.50 9.11
C ALA A 44 -2.43 13.62 7.60
N LEU A 45 -3.46 13.34 6.80
CA LEU A 45 -3.41 13.38 5.35
C LEU A 45 -3.85 14.74 4.81
N ARG A 46 -3.16 15.19 3.77
CA ARG A 46 -3.61 16.33 2.98
C ARG A 46 -4.90 15.97 2.24
N HIS A 47 -5.79 16.94 2.03
CA HIS A 47 -7.11 16.73 1.43
C HIS A 47 -7.09 16.16 0.00
N GLU A 48 -6.00 16.36 -0.74
CA GLU A 48 -5.77 15.80 -2.08
C GLU A 48 -5.49 14.30 -2.06
N ILE A 49 -5.14 13.74 -0.89
CA ILE A 49 -4.89 12.32 -0.70
C ILE A 49 -6.18 11.68 -0.19
N ARG A 50 -6.75 10.80 -1.01
CA ARG A 50 -7.97 10.08 -0.65
C ARG A 50 -7.65 9.00 0.37
N PHE A 51 -8.32 9.02 1.52
CA PHE A 51 -8.24 7.93 2.49
C PHE A 51 -9.29 6.85 2.20
N VAL A 52 -8.92 5.60 2.44
CA VAL A 52 -9.80 4.42 2.35
C VAL A 52 -9.57 3.56 3.59
N ASN A 53 -10.64 3.34 4.37
CA ASN A 53 -10.61 2.41 5.49
C ASN A 53 -10.97 1.00 5.02
N ILE A 54 -10.00 0.09 5.03
CA ILE A 54 -10.17 -1.27 4.54
C ILE A 54 -11.06 -2.14 5.45
N LYS A 55 -11.26 -1.74 6.72
CA LYS A 55 -12.11 -2.49 7.67
C LYS A 55 -13.58 -2.48 7.28
N GLU A 56 -14.02 -1.54 6.46
CA GLU A 56 -15.42 -1.45 6.01
C GLU A 56 -15.81 -2.57 5.03
N PHE A 57 -14.83 -3.33 4.50
CA PHE A 57 -15.03 -4.26 3.39
C PHE A 57 -14.81 -5.74 3.73
N ASN A 58 -14.57 -6.08 5.01
CA ASN A 58 -14.32 -7.46 5.46
C ASN A 58 -13.24 -8.19 4.63
N ILE A 59 -12.10 -7.52 4.41
CA ILE A 59 -10.97 -8.07 3.66
C ILE A 59 -10.04 -8.79 4.64
N GLU A 60 -9.91 -10.11 4.46
CA GLU A 60 -9.30 -11.00 5.46
C GLU A 60 -8.08 -11.78 4.93
N ASN A 61 -7.67 -11.55 3.68
CA ASN A 61 -6.51 -12.21 3.08
C ASN A 61 -5.96 -11.44 1.87
N LEU A 62 -4.74 -11.78 1.44
CA LEU A 62 -4.08 -11.13 0.31
C LEU A 62 -4.81 -11.31 -1.02
N SER A 63 -5.52 -12.42 -1.22
CA SER A 63 -6.29 -12.65 -2.45
C SER A 63 -7.51 -11.73 -2.56
N SER A 64 -8.27 -11.56 -1.47
CA SER A 64 -9.41 -10.64 -1.41
C SER A 64 -8.93 -9.19 -1.45
N PHE A 65 -7.81 -8.86 -0.81
CA PHE A 65 -7.19 -7.55 -0.89
C PHE A 65 -6.71 -7.21 -2.31
N TYR A 66 -6.13 -8.17 -3.02
CA TYR A 66 -5.79 -7.99 -4.44
C TYR A 66 -7.04 -7.69 -5.29
N GLY A 67 -8.14 -8.41 -5.05
CA GLY A 67 -9.42 -8.14 -5.72
C GLY A 67 -9.95 -6.74 -5.42
N PHE A 68 -9.81 -6.28 -4.18
CA PHE A 68 -10.16 -4.91 -3.78
C PHE A 68 -9.33 -3.86 -4.54
N ILE A 69 -8.01 -4.03 -4.62
CA ILE A 69 -7.14 -3.14 -5.40
C ILE A 69 -7.57 -3.11 -6.87
N CYS A 70 -7.88 -4.27 -7.46
CA CYS A 70 -8.38 -4.33 -8.83
C CYS A 70 -9.70 -3.56 -9.00
N GLY A 71 -10.64 -3.70 -8.06
CA GLY A 71 -11.89 -2.95 -8.07
C GLY A 71 -11.69 -1.45 -7.93
N LEU A 72 -10.76 -1.03 -7.06
CA LEU A 72 -10.40 0.36 -6.85
C LEU A 72 -9.86 0.99 -8.14
N ILE A 73 -8.90 0.33 -8.79
CA ILE A 73 -8.34 0.76 -10.08
C ILE A 73 -9.42 0.75 -11.18
N ALA A 74 -10.28 -0.27 -11.23
CA ALA A 74 -11.34 -0.34 -12.23
C ALA A 74 -12.39 0.76 -12.06
N SER A 75 -12.59 1.27 -10.84
CA SER A 75 -13.48 2.39 -10.56
C SER A 75 -12.88 3.75 -10.92
N ASP A 76 -11.55 3.83 -11.00
CA ASP A 76 -10.80 5.06 -11.20
C ASP A 76 -9.44 4.74 -11.85
N TYR A 77 -9.40 4.83 -13.18
CA TYR A 77 -8.18 4.59 -13.96
C TYR A 77 -7.17 5.74 -13.87
N ASP A 78 -7.53 6.88 -13.25
CA ASP A 78 -6.64 8.02 -13.03
C ASP A 78 -5.86 7.89 -11.72
N ILE A 79 -6.01 6.77 -10.98
CA ILE A 79 -5.16 6.47 -9.82
C ILE A 79 -3.70 6.38 -10.26
N ALA A 80 -2.86 7.24 -9.68
CA ALA A 80 -1.44 7.29 -9.97
C ALA A 80 -0.60 6.67 -8.84
N ALA A 81 -1.09 6.67 -7.60
CA ALA A 81 -0.40 6.07 -6.47
C ALA A 81 -1.33 5.45 -5.43
N LEU A 82 -0.95 4.27 -4.93
CA LEU A 82 -1.57 3.57 -3.82
C LEU A 82 -0.55 3.39 -2.68
N TYR A 83 -0.93 3.84 -1.50
CA TYR A 83 -0.22 3.61 -0.24
C TYR A 83 -1.03 2.64 0.62
N ILE A 84 -0.41 1.59 1.11
CA ILE A 84 -1.05 0.56 1.92
C ILE A 84 -0.26 0.43 3.22
N ASP A 85 -0.84 0.88 4.34
CA ASP A 85 -0.20 0.69 5.65
C ASP A 85 -0.59 -0.67 6.25
N ARG A 86 0.38 -1.31 6.91
CA ARG A 86 0.21 -2.55 7.68
C ARG A 86 -0.42 -3.69 6.86
N LEU A 87 0.18 -4.01 5.72
CA LEU A 87 -0.21 -5.18 4.91
C LEU A 87 -0.19 -6.47 5.73
N ASP A 88 0.68 -6.57 6.74
CA ASP A 88 0.74 -7.70 7.68
C ASP A 88 -0.54 -7.93 8.49
N LEU A 89 -1.40 -6.91 8.66
CA LEU A 89 -2.69 -7.06 9.31
C LEU A 89 -3.80 -7.55 8.38
N ILE A 90 -3.59 -7.43 7.07
CA ILE A 90 -4.52 -7.89 6.03
C ILE A 90 -4.20 -9.33 5.62
N ALA A 91 -2.91 -9.68 5.68
CA ALA A 91 -2.41 -10.98 5.32
C ALA A 91 -2.92 -12.09 6.26
N GLU A 92 -3.28 -13.23 5.67
CA GLU A 92 -3.61 -14.46 6.37
C GLU A 92 -2.36 -15.07 7.05
N PRO A 93 -2.53 -16.03 7.99
CA PRO A 93 -1.39 -16.76 8.56
C PRO A 93 -0.58 -17.49 7.47
N ASN A 94 0.73 -17.25 7.42
CA ASN A 94 1.66 -17.76 6.39
C ASN A 94 1.27 -17.31 4.96
N PRO A 95 1.29 -16.00 4.70
CA PRO A 95 0.87 -15.47 3.41
C PRO A 95 1.88 -15.81 2.30
N ASP A 96 1.37 -16.04 1.09
CA ASP A 96 2.21 -16.15 -0.11
C ASP A 96 2.49 -14.75 -0.67
N TYR A 97 3.47 -14.07 -0.07
CA TYR A 97 3.90 -12.75 -0.53
C TYR A 97 4.49 -12.79 -1.95
N GLN A 98 5.12 -13.89 -2.36
CA GLN A 98 5.65 -14.02 -3.71
C GLN A 98 4.53 -13.90 -4.74
N LEU A 99 3.48 -14.73 -4.60
CA LEU A 99 2.33 -14.71 -5.51
C LEU A 99 1.60 -13.37 -5.47
N PHE A 100 1.44 -12.77 -4.28
CA PHE A 100 0.80 -11.47 -4.16
C PHE A 100 1.58 -10.38 -4.91
N PHE A 101 2.90 -10.25 -4.68
CA PHE A 101 3.70 -9.21 -5.29
C PHE A 101 3.92 -9.41 -6.81
N GLU A 102 3.88 -10.65 -7.31
CA GLU A 102 3.82 -10.91 -8.74
C GLU A 102 2.57 -10.31 -9.38
N LYS A 103 1.40 -10.49 -8.77
CA LYS A 103 0.15 -9.87 -9.24
C LYS A 103 0.17 -8.34 -9.10
N ILE A 104 0.75 -7.81 -8.02
CA ILE A 104 0.95 -6.37 -7.86
C ILE A 104 1.85 -5.81 -8.96
N LYS A 105 2.89 -6.55 -9.37
CA LYS A 105 3.74 -6.17 -10.48
C LYS A 105 2.98 -6.09 -11.80
N GLU A 106 2.08 -7.04 -12.08
CA GLU A 106 1.24 -6.97 -13.28
C GLU A 106 0.31 -5.75 -13.30
N LEU A 107 -0.17 -5.29 -12.14
CA LEU A 107 -0.93 -4.04 -12.04
C LEU A 107 -0.05 -2.82 -12.26
N HIS A 108 1.14 -2.80 -11.64
CA HIS A 108 2.13 -1.75 -11.85
C HIS A 108 2.48 -1.59 -13.33
N ASP A 109 2.85 -2.68 -14.00
CA ASP A 109 3.33 -2.66 -15.38
C ASP A 109 2.23 -2.25 -16.38
N ARG A 110 0.98 -2.61 -16.09
CA ARG A 110 -0.18 -2.35 -16.96
C ARG A 110 -0.76 -0.95 -16.81
N PHE A 111 -0.84 -0.45 -15.58
CA PHE A 111 -1.51 0.82 -15.27
C PHE A 111 -0.53 1.93 -14.87
N ASN A 112 0.76 1.63 -14.79
CA ASN A 112 1.81 2.56 -14.36
C ASN A 112 1.58 3.17 -12.97
N ILE A 113 0.96 2.41 -12.06
CA ILE A 113 0.61 2.88 -10.71
C ILE A 113 1.81 2.74 -9.78
N ARG A 114 2.11 3.77 -8.98
CA ARG A 114 3.05 3.66 -7.86
C ARG A 114 2.41 2.90 -6.71
N LEU A 115 3.02 1.83 -6.22
CA LEU A 115 2.50 1.03 -5.11
C LEU A 115 3.51 1.00 -3.95
N VAL A 116 3.11 1.49 -2.79
CA VAL A 116 3.95 1.54 -1.59
C VAL A 116 3.23 0.86 -0.44
N PHE A 117 3.90 -0.12 0.18
CA PHE A 117 3.35 -0.92 1.26
C PHE A 117 4.16 -0.72 2.52
N SER A 118 3.56 -0.89 3.68
CA SER A 118 4.27 -1.08 4.94
C SER A 118 4.01 -2.48 5.50
N ILE A 119 5.06 -3.11 6.05
CA ILE A 119 4.99 -4.45 6.66
C ILE A 119 5.74 -4.43 7.99
N SER A 120 5.10 -4.93 9.05
CA SER A 120 5.78 -5.28 10.28
C SER A 120 6.31 -6.71 10.22
N GLY A 121 7.53 -6.94 10.72
CA GLY A 121 8.08 -8.28 10.87
C GLY A 121 9.04 -8.69 9.76
N ASN A 122 9.01 -9.97 9.39
CA ASN A 122 9.98 -10.59 8.49
C ASN A 122 9.65 -10.29 7.02
N ILE A 123 10.66 -9.86 6.26
CA ILE A 123 10.54 -9.54 4.83
C ILE A 123 11.25 -10.56 3.92
N LYS A 124 11.70 -11.70 4.45
CA LYS A 124 12.41 -12.74 3.67
C LYS A 124 11.61 -13.24 2.48
N ASP A 125 10.29 -13.28 2.61
CA ASP A 125 9.38 -13.81 1.58
C ASP A 125 8.93 -12.73 0.58
N ILE A 126 9.44 -11.50 0.73
CA ILE A 126 9.19 -10.41 -0.22
C ILE A 126 10.17 -10.54 -1.40
N PRO A 127 9.68 -10.57 -2.66
CA PRO A 127 10.54 -10.75 -3.83
C PRO A 127 11.63 -9.68 -3.97
N ASP A 128 12.75 -10.03 -4.62
CA ASP A 128 13.89 -9.11 -4.79
C ASP A 128 13.64 -7.97 -5.79
N PHE A 129 12.65 -8.11 -6.67
CA PHE A 129 12.25 -7.02 -7.56
C PHE A 129 11.51 -5.89 -6.85
N ILE A 130 11.14 -6.08 -5.58
CA ILE A 130 10.50 -5.06 -4.75
C ILE A 130 11.59 -4.21 -4.08
N THR A 131 11.48 -2.89 -4.19
CA THR A 131 12.35 -1.99 -3.42
C THR A 131 12.02 -2.12 -1.93
N LYS A 132 13.01 -2.50 -1.11
CA LYS A 132 12.86 -2.68 0.34
C LYS A 132 13.53 -1.51 1.07
N GLU A 133 12.80 -0.83 1.94
CA GLU A 133 13.26 0.33 2.71
C GLU A 133 13.04 0.09 4.21
N TYR A 134 14.07 0.28 5.05
CA TYR A 134 13.90 0.18 6.50
C TYR A 134 13.45 1.54 7.06
N ALA A 135 12.36 1.56 7.84
CA ALA A 135 11.93 2.77 8.52
C ALA A 135 12.86 3.10 9.70
N LEU A 136 13.44 4.30 9.68
CA LEU A 136 14.35 4.84 10.71
C LEU A 136 13.59 5.71 11.71
#